data_AF-A0A514X110-F1
#
_entry.id   AF-A0A514X110-F1
#
_cell.length_a   1.000
_cell.length_b   1.000
_cell.length_c   1.000
_cell.angle_alpha   90.00
_cell.angle_beta   90.00
_cell.angle_gamma   90.00
#
_symmetry.space_group_name_H-M   'P 1'
#
loop_
_entity.id
_entity.type
_entity.pdbx_description
1 polymer ?
#
loop_
_entity_poly.entity_id
_entity_poly.type
_entity_poly.pdbx_seq_one_letter_code
_entity_poly.pdbx_strand_id
1 'polypeptide(L)'
;MSLIVYSSGELSMKVRLNKATWRAFGGIIASGVLVVSFQNCGKAGFDSSLDDEISSAAVDAALSAKYGSATGAKVAAIPFAFDATVDTITYNSCAESSLTGQEAFFSLKAGAYSTGGIKLNDAFFTYVDNPDNFKPNYPATTISKEQYANFLADSPANKDAVANLAIRSKTNLLNVYSSSTSVTLGTDVVGLASTLTDSLIMTSLNTAKAAPYISYFPFSPDARVVEATMKFNTDQGIAQGFRNVLANDGALVLSYLNSSSDPNVIRGPSSTSPMKTAYGRAYKLGFGQPANRSAEASRILPANQLQGITETDLSTGSVSGSWNCTRQYLVVRAQDAATYCPAVNYATLTGSYLAELEVVRRQIRADLWDVNPILKCVVPKGGVSCYNEDLVNGAASGVNYYTTSNNPGSTAGTPEAVYGECFNSLLSAGAYMTSTIPTKRCGNYISICTRN
;
A
#
# COMPACT_ATOMS: atom_id res chain seq x y z
N MET A 1 20.43 -26.36 55.26
CA MET A 1 21.05 -27.10 54.15
C MET A 1 20.42 -26.53 52.89
N SER A 2 21.10 -25.56 52.28
CA SER A 2 20.58 -24.71 51.20
C SER A 2 20.96 -25.29 49.84
N LEU A 3 20.08 -25.19 48.85
CA LEU A 3 20.47 -25.16 47.44
C LEU A 3 19.55 -24.21 46.68
N ILE A 4 20.13 -23.12 46.17
CA ILE A 4 19.58 -22.20 45.19
C ILE A 4 20.52 -22.31 43.98
N VAL A 5 19.96 -22.46 42.78
CA VAL A 5 20.69 -22.44 41.51
C VAL A 5 20.29 -21.17 40.76
N TYR A 6 21.26 -20.32 40.44
CA TYR A 6 21.14 -19.20 39.49
C TYR A 6 22.17 -19.38 38.37
N SER A 7 21.75 -19.12 37.13
CA SER A 7 22.57 -19.14 35.92
C SER A 7 23.16 -17.75 35.59
N SER A 8 24.33 -17.80 34.92
CA SER A 8 24.91 -16.88 33.90
C SER A 8 24.14 -15.62 33.51
N GLY A 9 24.71 -14.45 33.24
CA GLY A 9 26.09 -14.04 32.94
C GLY A 9 25.99 -12.77 32.08
N GLU A 10 26.67 -11.68 32.46
CA GLU A 10 26.68 -10.42 31.71
C GLU A 10 28.11 -9.89 31.60
N LEU A 11 28.58 -9.68 30.37
CA LEU A 11 29.73 -8.83 30.05
C LEU A 11 29.47 -8.17 28.70
N SER A 12 29.24 -6.85 28.69
CA SER A 12 29.65 -6.01 27.56
C SER A 12 29.76 -4.54 27.97
N MET A 13 30.99 -4.04 27.88
CA MET A 13 31.43 -2.71 28.32
C MET A 13 31.23 -1.67 27.21
N LYS A 14 30.67 -0.51 27.59
CA LYS A 14 30.81 0.77 26.89
C LYS A 14 32.24 1.29 27.05
N VAL A 15 32.89 1.76 25.98
CA VAL A 15 33.74 2.97 26.00
C VAL A 15 33.71 3.64 24.62
N ARG A 16 33.36 4.93 24.61
CA ARG A 16 33.61 5.89 23.51
C ARG A 16 35.03 6.43 23.64
N LEU A 17 35.74 6.66 22.52
CA LEU A 17 36.64 7.82 22.37
C LEU A 17 37.06 8.00 20.90
N ASN A 18 37.52 9.21 20.63
CA ASN A 18 37.37 9.98 19.41
C ASN A 18 38.78 10.40 18.90
N LYS A 19 38.82 10.82 17.62
CA LYS A 19 39.84 11.65 16.94
C LYS A 19 41.10 11.01 16.32
N ALA A 20 41.15 11.24 15.00
CA ALA A 20 42.20 11.92 14.23
C ALA A 20 43.47 11.15 13.83
N THR A 21 43.60 11.00 12.51
CA THR A 21 44.74 11.39 11.65
C THR A 21 46.14 11.02 12.15
N TRP A 22 46.90 10.26 11.34
CA TRP A 22 48.25 10.63 10.89
C TRP A 22 48.81 9.61 9.88
N ARG A 23 49.25 10.16 8.74
CA ARG A 23 50.39 9.77 7.88
C ARG A 23 50.28 8.57 6.94
N ALA A 24 49.99 8.93 5.68
CA ALA A 24 50.72 8.46 4.51
C ALA A 24 52.25 8.53 4.72
N PHE A 25 52.98 7.50 4.27
CA PHE A 25 54.24 7.55 3.50
C PHE A 25 54.80 6.12 3.41
N GLY A 26 54.96 5.61 2.19
CA GLY A 26 55.77 4.41 1.93
C GLY A 26 55.03 3.33 1.14
N GLY A 27 55.10 3.40 -0.20
CA GLY A 27 54.57 2.33 -1.06
C GLY A 27 54.49 2.64 -2.55
N ILE A 28 55.11 3.72 -3.04
CA ILE A 28 55.30 3.99 -4.47
C ILE A 28 56.76 3.64 -4.79
N ILE A 29 57.11 2.36 -4.99
CA ILE A 29 58.19 1.86 -5.89
C ILE A 29 57.97 0.34 -6.11
N ALA A 30 56.84 -0.08 -6.70
CA ALA A 30 56.67 -1.48 -7.17
C ALA A 30 55.52 -1.68 -8.18
N SER A 31 55.13 -0.65 -8.95
CA SER A 31 54.01 -0.78 -9.92
C SER A 31 54.28 -0.12 -11.28
N GLY A 32 55.55 0.04 -11.64
CA GLY A 32 55.98 0.71 -12.88
C GLY A 32 56.20 -0.19 -14.11
N VAL A 33 55.90 -1.50 -14.06
CA VAL A 33 56.26 -2.43 -15.15
C VAL A 33 55.08 -3.29 -15.65
N LEU A 34 53.84 -2.96 -15.30
CA LEU A 34 52.63 -3.72 -15.73
C LEU A 34 51.53 -2.84 -16.35
N VAL A 35 51.90 -1.77 -17.08
CA VAL A 35 50.96 -0.83 -17.72
C VAL A 35 51.31 -0.55 -19.19
N VAL A 36 51.66 -1.58 -19.99
CA VAL A 36 51.89 -1.37 -21.45
C VAL A 36 51.27 -2.45 -22.36
N SER A 37 50.21 -3.16 -21.93
CA SER A 37 49.55 -4.18 -22.78
C SER A 37 48.04 -4.04 -23.00
N PHE A 38 47.41 -2.94 -22.59
CA PHE A 38 45.97 -2.70 -22.85
C PHE A 38 45.65 -1.27 -23.31
N GLN A 39 46.41 -0.73 -24.26
CA GLN A 39 46.15 0.61 -24.83
C GLN A 39 45.52 0.61 -26.23
N ASN A 40 44.97 -0.50 -26.72
CA ASN A 40 44.19 -0.50 -27.97
C ASN A 40 42.93 -1.35 -27.86
N CYS A 41 41.92 -0.85 -27.14
CA CYS A 41 40.48 -1.07 -27.37
C CYS A 41 39.68 -0.07 -26.51
N GLY A 42 38.98 0.87 -27.16
CA GLY A 42 37.74 1.44 -26.61
C GLY A 42 37.84 2.61 -25.64
N LYS A 43 38.42 3.74 -26.05
CA LYS A 43 38.06 5.06 -25.48
C LYS A 43 36.76 5.53 -26.15
N ALA A 44 35.63 5.16 -25.56
CA ALA A 44 34.33 5.77 -25.83
C ALA A 44 33.54 5.90 -24.52
N GLY A 45 33.29 7.13 -24.09
CA GLY A 45 32.18 7.50 -23.20
C GLY A 45 32.25 7.08 -21.73
N PHE A 46 33.15 7.69 -20.95
CA PHE A 46 32.99 7.81 -19.49
C PHE A 46 33.48 9.20 -19.06
N ASP A 47 32.86 10.24 -19.62
CA ASP A 47 32.93 11.59 -19.04
C ASP A 47 31.71 12.38 -19.54
N SER A 48 30.53 12.03 -19.04
CA SER A 48 29.36 12.90 -19.08
C SER A 48 28.81 12.96 -17.67
N SER A 49 28.93 14.16 -17.10
CA SER A 49 28.34 14.63 -15.86
C SER A 49 26.99 13.98 -15.54
N LEU A 50 26.93 13.45 -14.32
CA LEU A 50 25.72 13.32 -13.51
C LEU A 50 24.98 14.67 -13.52
N ASP A 51 23.88 14.73 -14.27
CA ASP A 51 22.62 15.40 -13.89
C ASP A 51 21.58 15.10 -15.01
N ASP A 52 20.88 13.97 -14.83
CA ASP A 52 19.44 13.74 -14.99
C ASP A 52 18.66 14.19 -16.24
N GLU A 53 19.22 14.08 -17.45
CA GLU A 53 18.42 13.69 -18.62
C GLU A 53 19.20 12.74 -19.54
N ILE A 54 18.96 11.43 -19.43
CA ILE A 54 19.42 10.49 -20.46
C ILE A 54 18.65 10.84 -21.74
N SER A 55 19.29 11.61 -22.62
CA SER A 55 18.73 11.94 -23.93
C SER A 55 18.36 10.65 -24.67
N SER A 56 17.22 10.66 -25.38
CA SER A 56 16.75 9.52 -26.18
C SER A 56 17.84 8.97 -27.12
N ALA A 57 18.71 9.84 -27.63
CA ALA A 57 19.86 9.49 -28.46
C ALA A 57 20.88 8.55 -27.78
N ALA A 58 21.09 8.69 -26.46
CA ALA A 58 21.99 7.82 -25.71
C ALA A 58 21.40 6.41 -25.51
N VAL A 59 20.08 6.32 -25.31
CA VAL A 59 19.36 5.04 -25.21
C VAL A 59 19.42 4.30 -26.56
N ASP A 60 19.19 5.01 -27.66
CA ASP A 60 19.22 4.45 -29.01
C ASP A 60 20.61 3.93 -29.39
N ALA A 61 21.67 4.63 -28.98
CA ALA A 61 23.05 4.20 -29.21
C ALA A 61 23.39 2.92 -28.42
N ALA A 62 22.99 2.83 -27.15
CA ALA A 62 23.22 1.65 -26.32
C ALA A 62 22.47 0.41 -26.85
N LEU A 63 21.20 0.58 -27.23
CA LEU A 63 20.40 -0.50 -27.82
C LEU A 63 20.98 -0.96 -29.17
N SER A 64 21.37 -0.01 -30.01
CA SER A 64 22.00 -0.31 -31.31
C SER A 64 23.33 -1.03 -31.15
N ALA A 65 24.13 -0.70 -30.12
CA ALA A 65 25.38 -1.40 -29.83
C ALA A 65 25.17 -2.84 -29.36
N LYS A 66 24.12 -3.09 -28.55
CA LYS A 66 23.81 -4.42 -28.01
C LYS A 66 23.13 -5.35 -29.02
N TYR A 67 22.19 -4.82 -29.81
CA TYR A 67 21.29 -5.61 -30.64
C TYR A 67 21.46 -5.38 -32.16
N GLY A 68 22.24 -4.38 -32.56
CA GLY A 68 22.20 -3.81 -33.91
C GLY A 68 21.04 -2.82 -34.07
N SER A 69 21.13 -1.90 -35.03
CA SER A 69 20.16 -0.80 -35.19
C SER A 69 18.72 -1.29 -35.41
N ALA A 70 18.52 -2.28 -36.29
CA ALA A 70 17.19 -2.80 -36.61
C ALA A 70 16.51 -3.49 -35.41
N THR A 71 17.24 -4.32 -34.66
CA THR A 71 16.70 -5.00 -33.48
C THR A 71 16.60 -4.05 -32.29
N GLY A 72 17.54 -3.13 -32.13
CA GLY A 72 17.48 -2.08 -31.10
C GLY A 72 16.24 -1.22 -31.23
N ALA A 73 15.87 -0.82 -32.46
CA ALA A 73 14.62 -0.09 -32.72
C ALA A 73 13.37 -0.91 -32.30
N LYS A 74 13.39 -2.23 -32.51
CA LYS A 74 12.28 -3.11 -32.10
C LYS A 74 12.20 -3.27 -30.59
N VAL A 75 13.33 -3.33 -29.88
CA VAL A 75 13.38 -3.32 -28.41
C VAL A 75 12.85 -2.00 -27.86
N ALA A 76 13.22 -0.89 -28.48
CA ALA A 76 12.71 0.44 -28.12
C ALA A 76 11.19 0.55 -28.29
N ALA A 77 10.63 -0.12 -29.29
CA ALA A 77 9.20 -0.14 -29.61
C ALA A 77 8.38 -1.21 -28.84
N ILE A 78 8.99 -1.97 -27.92
CA ILE A 78 8.25 -2.91 -27.08
C ILE A 78 7.18 -2.15 -26.27
N PRO A 79 5.90 -2.58 -26.30
CA PRO A 79 4.85 -1.92 -25.54
C PRO A 79 5.06 -2.06 -24.03
N PHE A 80 4.40 -1.20 -23.24
CA PHE A 80 4.37 -1.38 -21.79
C PHE A 80 3.75 -2.75 -21.45
N ALA A 81 4.46 -3.54 -20.66
CA ALA A 81 4.20 -4.97 -20.53
C ALA A 81 3.56 -5.38 -19.20
N PHE A 82 3.54 -4.50 -18.20
CA PHE A 82 3.05 -4.87 -16.87
C PHE A 82 1.57 -4.51 -16.69
N ASP A 83 0.84 -5.37 -15.99
CA ASP A 83 -0.51 -5.11 -15.49
C ASP A 83 -0.58 -5.51 -14.01
N ALA A 84 -1.14 -4.64 -13.19
CA ALA A 84 -1.21 -4.80 -11.75
C ALA A 84 -2.63 -4.50 -11.26
N THR A 85 -3.08 -5.26 -10.28
CA THR A 85 -4.37 -5.05 -9.64
C THR A 85 -4.31 -5.48 -8.18
N VAL A 86 -5.13 -4.84 -7.33
CA VAL A 86 -5.38 -5.28 -5.95
C VAL A 86 -6.76 -5.90 -5.89
N ASP A 87 -6.96 -6.83 -4.96
CA ASP A 87 -8.25 -7.49 -4.76
C ASP A 87 -8.88 -7.17 -3.41
N THR A 88 -8.15 -6.51 -2.52
CA THR A 88 -8.64 -6.14 -1.20
C THR A 88 -8.20 -4.72 -0.86
N ILE A 89 -9.14 -3.89 -0.45
CA ILE A 89 -8.90 -2.53 0.04
C ILE A 89 -9.62 -2.39 1.38
N THR A 90 -8.86 -2.02 2.40
CA THR A 90 -9.32 -1.84 3.78
C THR A 90 -9.14 -0.40 4.21
N TYR A 91 -10.17 0.18 4.79
CA TYR A 91 -10.15 1.48 5.43
C TYR A 91 -10.36 1.32 6.93
N ASN A 92 -9.53 1.98 7.73
CA ASN A 92 -9.69 2.04 9.17
C ASN A 92 -9.96 3.50 9.57
N SER A 93 -11.12 3.72 10.20
CA SER A 93 -11.61 5.06 10.51
C SER A 93 -11.00 5.69 11.75
N CYS A 94 -10.20 4.94 12.53
CA CYS A 94 -9.58 5.51 13.71
C CYS A 94 -8.70 6.71 13.33
N ALA A 95 -8.74 7.73 14.17
CA ALA A 95 -8.08 9.00 13.88
C ALA A 95 -7.80 9.72 15.20
N GLU A 96 -6.80 9.22 15.92
CA GLU A 96 -6.31 9.78 17.18
C GLU A 96 -4.80 9.95 17.07
N SER A 97 -4.28 11.03 17.66
CA SER A 97 -2.86 11.38 17.54
C SER A 97 -1.94 10.34 18.18
N SER A 98 -2.42 9.66 19.22
CA SER A 98 -1.75 8.55 19.91
C SER A 98 -1.51 7.32 19.03
N LEU A 99 -2.21 7.20 17.89
CA LEU A 99 -2.04 6.11 16.94
C LEU A 99 -0.83 6.31 16.01
N THR A 100 -0.24 7.50 15.99
CA THR A 100 0.93 7.80 15.17
C THR A 100 2.08 6.88 15.58
N GLY A 101 2.67 6.18 14.60
CA GLY A 101 3.75 5.22 14.83
C GLY A 101 3.31 3.85 15.37
N GLN A 102 2.04 3.65 15.72
CA GLN A 102 1.56 2.35 16.21
C GLN A 102 1.46 1.34 15.06
N GLU A 103 2.02 0.14 15.27
CA GLU A 103 1.98 -0.94 14.27
C GLU A 103 0.55 -1.45 14.00
N ALA A 104 -0.30 -1.42 15.03
CA ALA A 104 -1.68 -1.87 14.93
C ALA A 104 -2.52 -1.00 13.99
N PHE A 105 -2.08 0.24 13.70
CA PHE A 105 -2.88 1.23 13.02
C PHE A 105 -2.39 1.54 11.60
N PHE A 106 -3.36 1.68 10.70
CA PHE A 106 -3.24 2.19 9.34
C PHE A 106 -4.51 2.99 9.00
N SER A 107 -4.47 3.84 7.99
CA SER A 107 -5.66 4.54 7.47
C SER A 107 -6.24 3.81 6.27
N LEU A 108 -5.37 3.44 5.32
CA LEU A 108 -5.70 2.61 4.18
C LEU A 108 -4.70 1.46 4.08
N LYS A 109 -5.21 0.29 3.71
CA LYS A 109 -4.41 -0.86 3.36
C LYS A 109 -4.99 -1.45 2.09
N ALA A 110 -4.15 -1.75 1.11
CA ALA A 110 -4.59 -2.37 -0.13
C ALA A 110 -3.59 -3.42 -0.56
N GLY A 111 -4.06 -4.54 -1.07
CA GLY A 111 -3.17 -5.62 -1.46
C GLY A 111 -3.84 -6.66 -2.33
N ALA A 112 -3.01 -7.57 -2.81
CA ALA A 112 -3.39 -8.73 -3.58
C ALA A 112 -3.24 -9.99 -2.73
N TYR A 113 -4.35 -10.69 -2.45
CA TYR A 113 -4.34 -11.85 -1.55
C TYR A 113 -4.97 -13.10 -2.16
N SER A 114 -5.66 -12.99 -3.30
CA SER A 114 -6.40 -14.07 -3.93
C SER A 114 -6.34 -14.00 -5.46
N THR A 115 -6.83 -12.91 -6.05
CA THR A 115 -6.99 -12.75 -7.50
C THR A 115 -6.19 -11.58 -8.06
N GLY A 116 -5.68 -10.69 -7.20
CA GLY A 116 -4.81 -9.60 -7.60
C GLY A 116 -3.34 -9.97 -7.69
N GLY A 117 -2.52 -8.98 -8.03
CA GLY A 117 -1.06 -9.09 -8.09
C GLY A 117 -0.51 -8.35 -9.31
N ILE A 118 0.64 -8.82 -9.81
CA ILE A 118 1.31 -8.28 -10.99
C ILE A 118 1.47 -9.41 -12.01
N LYS A 119 1.24 -9.11 -13.29
CA LYS A 119 1.49 -10.01 -14.41
C LYS A 119 2.07 -9.26 -15.61
N LEU A 120 2.57 -10.03 -16.58
CA LEU A 120 2.86 -9.53 -17.92
C LEU A 120 1.59 -9.60 -18.78
N ASN A 121 1.35 -8.59 -19.62
CA ASN A 121 0.20 -8.53 -20.50
C ASN A 121 0.42 -9.29 -21.82
N ASP A 122 -0.68 -9.70 -22.46
CA ASP A 122 -0.63 -10.49 -23.69
C ASP A 122 -0.10 -9.68 -24.89
N ALA A 123 -0.25 -8.36 -24.85
CA ALA A 123 0.25 -7.46 -25.89
C ALA A 123 1.78 -7.52 -26.01
N PHE A 124 2.49 -7.61 -24.88
CA PHE A 124 3.93 -7.82 -24.85
C PHE A 124 4.32 -9.15 -25.50
N PHE A 125 3.70 -10.27 -25.09
CA PHE A 125 4.02 -11.57 -25.66
C PHE A 125 3.71 -11.64 -27.15
N THR A 126 2.57 -11.09 -27.57
CA THR A 126 2.17 -10.99 -28.98
C THR A 126 3.20 -10.22 -29.81
N TYR A 127 3.73 -9.12 -29.27
CA TYR A 127 4.75 -8.32 -29.93
C TYR A 127 6.09 -9.07 -30.03
N VAL A 128 6.53 -9.72 -28.95
CA VAL A 128 7.83 -10.40 -28.91
C VAL A 128 7.82 -11.70 -29.72
N ASP A 129 6.72 -12.43 -29.71
CA ASP A 129 6.58 -13.71 -30.43
C ASP A 129 6.37 -13.54 -31.93
N ASN A 130 6.12 -12.30 -32.40
CA ASN A 130 6.04 -12.05 -33.82
C ASN A 130 7.44 -12.28 -34.47
N PRO A 131 7.56 -13.23 -35.42
CA PRO A 131 8.84 -13.57 -36.06
C PRO A 131 9.45 -12.42 -36.87
N ASP A 132 8.64 -11.42 -37.24
CA ASP A 132 9.11 -10.20 -37.89
C ASP A 132 9.83 -9.28 -36.91
N ASN A 133 9.54 -9.39 -35.62
CA ASN A 133 10.19 -8.61 -34.56
C ASN A 133 11.43 -9.33 -34.04
N PHE A 134 11.26 -10.50 -33.42
CA PHE A 134 12.36 -11.22 -32.77
C PHE A 134 12.44 -12.67 -33.22
N LYS A 135 13.65 -13.23 -33.12
CA LYS A 135 13.92 -14.63 -33.40
C LYS A 135 14.52 -15.31 -32.17
N PRO A 136 14.16 -16.58 -31.91
CA PRO A 136 14.81 -17.39 -30.88
C PRO A 136 16.32 -17.49 -31.12
N ASN A 137 17.09 -17.59 -30.04
CA ASN A 137 18.52 -17.91 -30.15
C ASN A 137 18.67 -19.37 -30.59
N TYR A 138 19.37 -19.61 -31.71
CA TYR A 138 19.62 -20.97 -32.21
C TYR A 138 20.33 -21.83 -31.14
N PRO A 139 19.94 -23.09 -30.91
CA PRO A 139 19.00 -23.91 -31.70
C PRO A 139 17.54 -23.89 -31.21
N ALA A 140 17.18 -23.00 -30.28
CA ALA A 140 15.80 -22.95 -29.78
C ALA A 140 14.81 -22.54 -30.90
N THR A 141 13.58 -23.06 -30.81
CA THR A 141 12.47 -22.74 -31.72
C THR A 141 11.49 -21.71 -31.15
N THR A 142 11.68 -21.32 -29.89
CA THR A 142 10.84 -20.35 -29.17
C THR A 142 11.71 -19.38 -28.38
N ILE A 143 11.23 -18.14 -28.21
CA ILE A 143 11.90 -17.12 -27.39
C ILE A 143 12.04 -17.65 -25.95
N SER A 144 13.26 -17.62 -25.40
CA SER A 144 13.53 -18.11 -24.05
C SER A 144 13.05 -17.12 -22.97
N LYS A 145 12.91 -17.59 -21.72
CA LYS A 145 12.55 -16.74 -20.57
C LYS A 145 13.57 -15.61 -20.36
N GLU A 146 14.85 -15.93 -20.55
CA GLU A 146 15.97 -15.00 -20.44
C GLU A 146 15.90 -13.95 -21.57
N GLN A 147 15.51 -14.35 -22.78
CA GLN A 147 15.29 -13.39 -23.87
C GLN A 147 14.16 -12.41 -23.54
N TYR A 148 13.01 -12.87 -23.03
CA TYR A 148 11.93 -11.97 -22.59
C TYR A 148 12.40 -11.01 -21.49
N ALA A 149 13.11 -11.51 -20.48
CA ALA A 149 13.63 -10.68 -19.39
C ALA A 149 14.57 -9.59 -19.91
N ASN A 150 15.50 -9.93 -20.80
CA ASN A 150 16.43 -8.98 -21.39
C ASN A 150 15.70 -7.92 -22.21
N PHE A 151 14.76 -8.32 -23.07
CA PHE A 151 13.98 -7.39 -23.89
C PHE A 151 13.18 -6.40 -23.04
N LEU A 152 12.62 -6.83 -21.91
CA LEU A 152 11.92 -5.94 -20.97
C LEU A 152 12.88 -5.01 -20.24
N ALA A 153 13.99 -5.53 -19.74
CA ALA A 153 15.00 -4.75 -19.02
C ALA A 153 15.64 -3.66 -19.88
N ASP A 154 15.75 -3.88 -21.19
CA ASP A 154 16.32 -2.91 -22.13
C ASP A 154 15.27 -1.99 -22.78
N SER A 155 13.99 -2.36 -22.75
CA SER A 155 12.90 -1.56 -23.34
C SER A 155 12.70 -0.27 -22.55
N PRO A 156 12.75 0.92 -23.17
CA PRO A 156 12.56 2.21 -22.47
C PRO A 156 11.21 2.32 -21.76
N ALA A 157 10.17 1.70 -22.31
CA ALA A 157 8.83 1.69 -21.72
C ALA A 157 8.78 0.87 -20.42
N ASN A 158 9.63 -0.15 -20.26
CA ASN A 158 9.52 -1.17 -19.21
C ASN A 158 10.67 -1.16 -18.21
N LYS A 159 11.88 -0.78 -18.63
CA LYS A 159 13.07 -0.67 -17.78
C LYS A 159 12.73 0.15 -16.54
N ASP A 160 13.19 -0.28 -15.36
CA ASP A 160 13.01 0.47 -14.11
C ASP A 160 11.55 0.70 -13.68
N ALA A 161 10.57 -0.01 -14.27
CA ALA A 161 9.20 0.08 -13.84
C ALA A 161 9.03 -0.47 -12.41
N VAL A 162 8.49 0.36 -11.52
CA VAL A 162 8.17 -0.02 -10.13
C VAL A 162 6.68 0.18 -9.91
N ALA A 163 5.95 -0.92 -9.64
CA ALA A 163 4.55 -0.84 -9.26
C ALA A 163 4.41 -0.14 -7.91
N ASN A 164 3.56 0.88 -7.83
CA ASN A 164 3.36 1.68 -6.64
C ASN A 164 1.88 1.99 -6.42
N LEU A 165 1.54 2.23 -5.17
CA LEU A 165 0.23 2.73 -4.74
C LEU A 165 0.40 4.12 -4.10
N ALA A 166 -0.41 5.08 -4.53
CA ALA A 166 -0.41 6.43 -3.99
C ALA A 166 -1.80 7.05 -4.09
N ILE A 167 -2.09 8.09 -3.32
CA ILE A 167 -3.33 8.85 -3.48
C ILE A 167 -3.01 10.03 -4.38
N ARG A 168 -3.67 10.11 -5.54
CA ARG A 168 -3.37 11.11 -6.58
C ARG A 168 -4.62 11.90 -6.93
N SER A 169 -4.43 13.12 -7.42
CA SER A 169 -5.53 13.93 -7.95
C SER A 169 -6.10 13.29 -9.22
N LYS A 170 -7.43 13.25 -9.33
CA LYS A 170 -8.12 12.79 -10.54
C LYS A 170 -7.91 13.74 -11.73
N THR A 171 -7.61 15.02 -11.46
CA THR A 171 -7.42 16.03 -12.52
C THR A 171 -6.00 16.08 -13.05
N ASN A 172 -5.02 15.63 -12.26
CA ASN A 172 -3.63 15.50 -12.66
C ASN A 172 -2.97 14.39 -11.83
N LEU A 173 -2.69 13.25 -12.45
CA LEU A 173 -2.10 12.08 -11.80
C LEU A 173 -0.66 12.34 -11.31
N LEU A 174 0.01 13.38 -11.77
CA LEU A 174 1.33 13.78 -11.24
C LEU A 174 1.25 14.36 -9.82
N ASN A 175 0.06 14.82 -9.40
CA ASN A 175 -0.13 15.41 -8.08
C ASN A 175 -0.47 14.33 -7.05
N VAL A 176 0.46 14.05 -6.14
CA VAL A 176 0.27 13.13 -5.00
C VAL A 176 -0.23 13.90 -3.78
N TYR A 177 -1.24 13.36 -3.12
CA TYR A 177 -1.65 13.82 -1.79
C TYR A 177 -0.67 13.29 -0.76
N SER A 178 0.06 14.19 -0.10
CA SER A 178 1.01 13.85 0.96
C SER A 178 0.39 14.06 2.34
N SER A 179 0.80 13.23 3.29
CA SER A 179 0.58 13.40 4.72
C SER A 179 1.44 14.52 5.34
N SER A 180 2.39 15.08 4.58
CA SER A 180 3.35 16.09 5.02
C SER A 180 3.48 17.24 4.01
N THR A 181 4.48 18.12 4.19
CA THR A 181 4.74 19.23 3.26
C THR A 181 5.40 18.79 1.94
N SER A 182 5.93 17.57 1.87
CA SER A 182 6.57 17.02 0.68
C SER A 182 6.26 15.53 0.48
N VAL A 183 6.09 15.12 -0.77
CA VAL A 183 5.81 13.71 -1.13
C VAL A 183 7.00 12.83 -0.76
N THR A 184 6.75 11.80 0.05
CA THR A 184 7.78 10.87 0.55
C THR A 184 7.54 9.45 0.05
N LEU A 185 8.57 8.85 -0.57
CA LEU A 185 8.57 7.43 -0.95
C LEU A 185 8.50 6.53 0.28
N GLY A 186 7.73 5.45 0.20
CA GLY A 186 7.48 4.51 1.30
C GLY A 186 6.36 4.96 2.25
N THR A 187 5.96 6.24 2.22
CA THR A 187 4.87 6.77 3.06
C THR A 187 3.67 7.21 2.22
N ASP A 188 3.87 8.17 1.32
CA ASP A 188 2.81 8.72 0.46
C ASP A 188 2.70 7.95 -0.87
N VAL A 189 3.84 7.45 -1.34
CA VAL A 189 3.96 6.58 -2.52
C VAL A 189 4.62 5.28 -2.10
N VAL A 190 3.83 4.20 -2.03
CA VAL A 190 4.29 2.91 -1.50
C VAL A 190 4.58 1.97 -2.65
N GLY A 191 5.84 1.55 -2.80
CA GLY A 191 6.23 0.51 -3.75
C GLY A 191 5.64 -0.85 -3.35
N LEU A 192 5.14 -1.60 -4.33
CA LEU A 192 4.51 -2.91 -4.11
C LEU A 192 5.45 -4.08 -4.39
N ALA A 193 6.53 -3.80 -5.10
CA ALA A 193 7.62 -4.72 -5.43
C ALA A 193 8.86 -3.86 -5.71
N SER A 194 10.03 -4.49 -5.73
CA SER A 194 11.21 -3.90 -6.36
C SER A 194 10.98 -3.70 -7.87
N THR A 195 11.97 -3.14 -8.56
CA THR A 195 11.96 -2.99 -10.02
C THR A 195 11.50 -4.28 -10.71
N LEU A 196 10.47 -4.18 -11.55
CA LEU A 196 9.80 -5.35 -12.13
C LEU A 196 10.67 -6.08 -13.15
N THR A 197 11.67 -5.38 -13.72
CA THR A 197 12.68 -5.96 -14.60
C THR A 197 13.88 -6.57 -13.87
N ASP A 198 13.91 -6.54 -12.53
CA ASP A 198 14.93 -7.23 -11.74
C ASP A 198 14.85 -8.74 -11.99
N SER A 199 16.00 -9.40 -12.16
CA SER A 199 16.11 -10.85 -12.36
C SER A 199 15.34 -11.69 -11.32
N LEU A 200 15.30 -11.25 -10.06
CA LEU A 200 14.63 -11.92 -8.94
C LEU A 200 13.10 -11.83 -9.05
N ILE A 201 12.58 -10.73 -9.61
CA ILE A 201 11.16 -10.53 -9.90
C ILE A 201 10.78 -11.24 -11.20
N MET A 202 11.56 -11.02 -12.25
CA MET A 202 11.32 -11.56 -13.60
C MET A 202 11.32 -13.08 -13.63
N THR A 203 12.09 -13.75 -12.77
CA THR A 203 12.03 -15.21 -12.64
C THR A 203 10.63 -15.69 -12.27
N SER A 204 9.93 -14.95 -11.39
CA SER A 204 8.54 -15.25 -11.00
C SER A 204 7.57 -14.89 -12.13
N LEU A 205 7.70 -13.70 -12.74
CA LEU A 205 6.81 -13.22 -13.81
C LEU A 205 6.91 -14.03 -15.11
N ASN A 206 8.09 -14.50 -15.50
CA ASN A 206 8.29 -15.27 -16.74
C ASN A 206 7.79 -16.71 -16.65
N THR A 207 7.58 -17.24 -15.45
CA THR A 207 6.83 -18.48 -15.27
C THR A 207 5.35 -18.32 -15.65
N ALA A 208 4.87 -17.07 -15.81
CA ALA A 208 3.45 -16.73 -15.92
C ALA A 208 2.94 -16.38 -17.32
N LYS A 209 3.57 -16.84 -18.42
CA LYS A 209 3.09 -16.58 -19.80
C LYS A 209 1.60 -16.93 -20.01
N ALA A 210 1.03 -17.83 -19.19
CA ALA A 210 -0.40 -18.11 -19.10
C ALA A 210 -0.94 -18.14 -17.65
N ALA A 211 -0.17 -17.66 -16.67
CA ALA A 211 -0.51 -17.83 -15.26
C ALA A 211 -1.26 -16.61 -14.69
N PRO A 212 -2.02 -16.79 -13.60
CA PRO A 212 -2.71 -15.70 -12.92
C PRO A 212 -1.73 -14.63 -12.40
N TYR A 213 -2.28 -13.51 -11.95
CA TYR A 213 -1.51 -12.48 -11.25
C TYR A 213 -0.65 -13.07 -10.12
N ILE A 214 0.57 -12.56 -9.97
CA ILE A 214 1.50 -12.95 -8.91
C ILE A 214 1.41 -11.94 -7.78
N SER A 215 1.07 -12.41 -6.59
CA SER A 215 0.95 -11.60 -5.37
C SER A 215 2.13 -11.74 -4.42
N TYR A 216 3.05 -12.68 -4.67
CA TYR A 216 4.19 -12.99 -3.81
C TYR A 216 5.49 -13.15 -4.59
N PHE A 217 6.51 -12.39 -4.19
CA PHE A 217 7.86 -12.37 -4.75
C PHE A 217 8.89 -12.76 -3.67
N PRO A 218 9.24 -14.05 -3.53
CA PRO A 218 10.05 -14.54 -2.41
C PRO A 218 11.44 -13.90 -2.31
N PHE A 219 11.98 -13.47 -3.45
CA PHE A 219 13.34 -12.93 -3.56
C PHE A 219 13.36 -11.41 -3.79
N SER A 220 12.23 -10.71 -3.72
CA SER A 220 12.25 -9.24 -3.81
C SER A 220 12.97 -8.65 -2.60
N PRO A 221 13.93 -7.73 -2.79
CA PRO A 221 14.65 -7.07 -1.70
C PRO A 221 13.76 -6.11 -0.90
N ASP A 222 12.80 -5.46 -1.55
CA ASP A 222 12.03 -4.36 -0.95
C ASP A 222 10.67 -4.81 -0.43
N ALA A 223 9.92 -5.59 -1.22
CA ALA A 223 8.57 -6.01 -0.87
C ALA A 223 8.26 -7.40 -1.45
N ARG A 224 8.03 -8.37 -0.56
CA ARG A 224 7.72 -9.75 -0.96
C ARG A 224 6.25 -9.98 -1.23
N VAL A 225 5.36 -9.15 -0.70
CA VAL A 225 3.91 -9.24 -0.88
C VAL A 225 3.46 -7.99 -1.59
N VAL A 226 2.58 -8.12 -2.57
CA VAL A 226 1.96 -6.99 -3.27
C VAL A 226 0.91 -6.36 -2.35
N GLU A 227 1.39 -5.48 -1.48
CA GLU A 227 0.60 -4.80 -0.46
C GLU A 227 1.16 -3.41 -0.18
N ALA A 228 0.28 -2.44 0.02
CA ALA A 228 0.61 -1.12 0.53
C ALA A 228 -0.23 -0.80 1.76
N THR A 229 0.42 -0.21 2.75
CA THR A 229 -0.21 0.28 3.97
C THR A 229 0.14 1.76 4.13
N MET A 230 -0.87 2.60 4.29
CA MET A 230 -0.73 4.05 4.37
C MET A 230 -1.32 4.59 5.68
N LYS A 231 -0.69 5.61 6.26
CA LYS A 231 -1.10 6.27 7.50
C LYS A 231 -1.29 7.77 7.24
N PHE A 232 -2.53 8.23 7.23
CA PHE A 232 -2.87 9.63 6.95
C PHE A 232 -3.60 10.31 8.12
N ASN A 233 -4.34 9.54 8.92
CA ASN A 233 -5.18 10.10 9.96
C ASN A 233 -4.37 10.35 11.24
N THR A 234 -4.24 11.62 11.63
CA THR A 234 -3.73 12.01 12.96
C THR A 234 -4.84 12.51 13.88
N ASP A 235 -5.98 12.93 13.33
CA ASP A 235 -7.17 13.36 14.06
C ASP A 235 -8.43 13.24 13.17
N GLN A 236 -9.60 13.39 13.79
CA GLN A 236 -10.90 13.25 13.12
C GLN A 236 -11.16 14.28 12.02
N GLY A 237 -10.64 15.50 12.14
CA GLY A 237 -10.76 16.54 11.12
C GLY A 237 -9.97 16.18 9.87
N ILE A 238 -8.73 15.75 10.03
CA ILE A 238 -7.88 15.25 8.93
C ILE A 238 -8.51 14.01 8.31
N ALA A 239 -9.00 13.06 9.11
CA ALA A 239 -9.66 11.87 8.59
C ALA A 239 -10.93 12.20 7.77
N GLN A 240 -11.70 13.21 8.18
CA GLN A 240 -12.85 13.68 7.40
C GLN A 240 -12.42 14.34 6.08
N GLY A 241 -11.41 15.22 6.11
CA GLY A 241 -10.84 15.82 4.91
C GLY A 241 -10.32 14.76 3.93
N PHE A 242 -9.63 13.75 4.46
CA PHE A 242 -9.12 12.62 3.69
C PHE A 242 -10.23 11.81 3.00
N ARG A 243 -11.33 11.50 3.71
CA ARG A 243 -12.51 10.84 3.11
C ARG A 243 -13.14 11.71 2.02
N ASN A 244 -13.24 13.02 2.23
CA ASN A 244 -13.76 13.95 1.23
C ASN A 244 -12.88 13.98 -0.03
N VAL A 245 -11.56 13.99 0.13
CA VAL A 245 -10.61 13.89 -0.99
C VAL A 245 -10.86 12.61 -1.77
N LEU A 246 -10.84 11.45 -1.12
CA LEU A 246 -11.00 10.15 -1.80
C LEU A 246 -12.38 9.98 -2.48
N ALA A 247 -13.42 10.58 -1.92
CA ALA A 247 -14.75 10.59 -2.51
C ALA A 247 -14.82 11.48 -3.76
N ASN A 248 -14.24 12.68 -3.70
CA ASN A 248 -14.49 13.74 -4.68
C ASN A 248 -13.28 13.98 -5.60
N ASP A 249 -12.13 14.37 -5.04
CA ASP A 249 -11.03 14.98 -5.80
C ASP A 249 -9.89 14.02 -6.12
N GLY A 250 -9.62 13.08 -5.22
CA GLY A 250 -8.54 12.11 -5.29
C GLY A 250 -9.01 10.69 -5.55
N ALA A 251 -8.10 9.85 -6.01
CA ALA A 251 -8.27 8.40 -6.11
C ALA A 251 -7.05 7.70 -5.54
N LEU A 252 -7.25 6.49 -5.00
CA LEU A 252 -6.15 5.59 -4.72
C LEU A 252 -5.68 5.02 -6.06
N VAL A 253 -4.45 5.29 -6.45
CA VAL A 253 -3.90 4.99 -7.77
C VAL A 253 -2.80 3.94 -7.65
N LEU A 254 -3.02 2.81 -8.30
CA LEU A 254 -2.03 1.80 -8.61
C LEU A 254 -1.41 2.15 -9.95
N SER A 255 -0.13 2.50 -9.97
CA SER A 255 0.58 2.95 -11.16
C SER A 255 2.00 2.41 -11.19
N TYR A 256 2.79 2.85 -12.17
CA TYR A 256 4.20 2.48 -12.29
C TYR A 256 5.06 3.73 -12.28
N LEU A 257 6.08 3.80 -11.45
CA LEU A 257 7.03 4.91 -11.48
C LEU A 257 7.92 4.82 -12.71
N ASN A 258 8.34 5.97 -13.24
CA ASN A 258 9.36 6.02 -14.29
C ASN A 258 10.75 5.74 -13.72
N SER A 259 11.07 6.33 -12.57
CA SER A 259 12.26 6.04 -11.78
C SER A 259 11.86 5.88 -10.32
N SER A 260 12.57 5.05 -9.57
CA SER A 260 12.38 4.94 -8.12
C SER A 260 12.78 6.20 -7.34
N SER A 261 13.39 7.19 -8.00
CA SER A 261 13.85 8.44 -7.38
C SER A 261 12.82 9.58 -7.34
N ASP A 262 11.89 9.65 -8.30
CA ASP A 262 10.86 10.70 -8.34
C ASP A 262 9.44 10.13 -8.09
N PRO A 263 8.84 10.37 -6.91
CA PRO A 263 7.51 9.84 -6.57
C PRO A 263 6.36 10.42 -7.41
N ASN A 264 6.58 11.55 -8.10
CA ASN A 264 5.52 12.23 -8.85
C ASN A 264 5.38 11.69 -10.28
N VAL A 265 6.48 11.19 -10.86
CA VAL A 265 6.54 10.78 -12.26
C VAL A 265 6.11 9.33 -12.43
N ILE A 266 4.93 9.15 -13.01
CA ILE A 266 4.38 7.84 -13.36
C ILE A 266 4.46 7.57 -14.86
N ARG A 267 4.48 6.29 -15.22
CA ARG A 267 4.49 5.82 -16.60
C ARG A 267 3.09 5.90 -17.20
N GLY A 268 3.02 6.36 -18.43
CA GLY A 268 1.78 6.45 -19.18
C GLY A 268 2.01 6.68 -20.67
N PRO A 269 0.95 6.66 -21.47
CA PRO A 269 1.01 6.98 -22.90
C PRO A 269 1.32 8.46 -23.18
N SER A 270 1.17 9.33 -22.18
CA SER A 270 1.57 10.74 -22.22
C SER A 270 2.29 11.12 -20.94
N SER A 271 3.24 12.05 -21.03
CA SER A 271 3.92 12.68 -19.90
C SER A 271 3.52 14.15 -19.70
N THR A 272 2.56 14.66 -20.49
CA THR A 272 2.18 16.08 -20.47
C THR A 272 1.29 16.41 -19.27
N SER A 273 1.62 17.47 -18.54
CA SER A 273 0.76 18.01 -17.47
C SER A 273 -0.40 18.84 -18.06
N PRO A 274 -1.65 18.68 -17.58
CA PRO A 274 -2.09 17.72 -16.58
C PRO A 274 -2.17 16.30 -17.15
N MET A 275 -1.52 15.34 -16.47
CA MET A 275 -1.52 13.95 -16.90
C MET A 275 -2.81 13.27 -16.43
N LYS A 276 -3.69 12.91 -17.37
CA LYS A 276 -4.98 12.26 -17.08
C LYS A 276 -4.99 10.76 -17.32
N THR A 277 -4.00 10.25 -18.05
CA THR A 277 -3.90 8.84 -18.44
C THR A 277 -2.55 8.29 -18.00
N ALA A 278 -2.54 7.07 -17.47
CA ALA A 278 -1.33 6.37 -17.03
C ALA A 278 -1.50 4.86 -17.22
N TYR A 279 -0.42 4.09 -17.08
CA TYR A 279 -0.55 2.65 -16.94
C TYR A 279 -0.93 2.29 -15.50
N GLY A 280 -1.92 1.41 -15.33
CA GLY A 280 -2.41 0.95 -14.03
C GLY A 280 -3.90 1.22 -13.81
N ARG A 281 -4.31 1.36 -12.54
CA ARG A 281 -5.71 1.43 -12.10
C ARG A 281 -5.93 2.52 -11.06
N ALA A 282 -7.07 3.19 -11.13
CA ALA A 282 -7.56 4.08 -10.08
C ALA A 282 -8.72 3.43 -9.35
N TYR A 283 -8.76 3.58 -8.03
CA TYR A 283 -9.83 3.14 -7.15
C TYR A 283 -10.44 4.38 -6.50
N LYS A 284 -11.64 4.75 -6.95
CA LYS A 284 -12.45 5.78 -6.31
C LYS A 284 -13.18 5.14 -5.13
N LEU A 285 -12.96 5.68 -3.93
CA LEU A 285 -13.51 5.15 -2.69
C LEU A 285 -14.76 5.94 -2.30
N GLY A 286 -15.88 5.24 -2.10
CA GLY A 286 -17.14 5.79 -1.65
C GLY A 286 -17.32 5.55 -0.15
N PHE A 287 -17.50 6.62 0.62
CA PHE A 287 -17.73 6.54 2.05
C PHE A 287 -19.19 6.79 2.40
N GLY A 288 -19.64 6.11 3.44
CA GLY A 288 -20.99 6.30 3.96
C GLY A 288 -21.07 6.05 5.45
N GLN A 289 -22.27 6.19 5.96
CA GLN A 289 -22.59 6.01 7.37
C GLN A 289 -22.90 4.54 7.67
N PRO A 290 -22.67 4.07 8.90
CA PRO A 290 -23.08 2.73 9.31
C PRO A 290 -24.53 2.39 8.97
N ALA A 291 -24.74 1.18 8.41
CA ALA A 291 -26.03 0.70 7.93
C ALA A 291 -27.08 0.56 9.06
N ASN A 292 -28.36 0.42 8.68
CA ASN A 292 -29.51 0.18 9.57
C ASN A 292 -29.81 1.30 10.58
N ARG A 293 -30.25 2.47 10.09
CA ARG A 293 -30.49 3.64 10.94
C ARG A 293 -31.86 4.25 10.71
N SER A 294 -32.42 4.83 11.78
CA SER A 294 -33.53 5.77 11.64
C SER A 294 -33.03 7.04 10.90
N ALA A 295 -33.91 7.64 10.09
CA ALA A 295 -33.58 8.81 9.28
C ALA A 295 -33.01 9.99 10.11
N GLU A 296 -33.36 10.09 11.39
CA GLU A 296 -32.92 11.15 12.29
C GLU A 296 -31.50 10.94 12.83
N ALA A 297 -31.14 9.70 13.21
CA ALA A 297 -29.78 9.35 13.63
C ALA A 297 -28.77 9.49 12.47
N SER A 298 -29.22 9.31 11.23
CA SER A 298 -28.36 9.44 10.04
C SER A 298 -27.75 10.84 9.91
N ARG A 299 -28.42 11.93 10.31
CA ARG A 299 -27.90 13.29 10.07
C ARG A 299 -26.67 13.67 10.90
N ILE A 300 -26.41 12.96 12.00
CA ILE A 300 -25.43 13.37 13.03
C ILE A 300 -24.16 12.48 12.97
N LEU A 301 -24.19 11.41 12.20
CA LEU A 301 -23.14 10.41 12.20
C LEU A 301 -22.11 10.64 11.09
N PRO A 302 -20.79 10.56 11.38
CA PRO A 302 -19.78 10.70 10.35
C PRO A 302 -19.90 9.55 9.34
N ALA A 303 -19.70 9.88 8.06
CA ALA A 303 -19.55 8.90 6.99
C ALA A 303 -18.16 8.27 7.10
N ASN A 304 -17.98 7.35 8.05
CA ASN A 304 -16.69 6.79 8.42
C ASN A 304 -16.49 5.33 8.00
N GLN A 305 -17.34 4.82 7.12
CA GLN A 305 -17.21 3.48 6.56
C GLN A 305 -17.00 3.52 5.06
N LEU A 306 -16.17 2.62 4.56
CA LEU A 306 -16.02 2.40 3.12
C LEU A 306 -17.19 1.53 2.64
N GLN A 307 -17.98 2.05 1.69
CA GLN A 307 -19.20 1.41 1.20
C GLN A 307 -19.15 1.02 -0.27
N GLY A 308 -18.22 1.58 -1.03
CA GLY A 308 -18.09 1.26 -2.45
C GLY A 308 -16.72 1.58 -2.99
N ILE A 309 -16.34 0.84 -4.03
CA ILE A 309 -15.13 1.09 -4.80
C ILE A 309 -15.52 1.06 -6.27
N THR A 310 -15.12 2.11 -6.99
CA THR A 310 -15.16 2.13 -8.46
C THR A 310 -13.74 2.03 -8.96
N GLU A 311 -13.44 0.94 -9.64
CA GLU A 311 -12.14 0.69 -10.25
C GLU A 311 -12.17 1.15 -11.72
N THR A 312 -11.13 1.85 -12.14
CA THR A 312 -11.01 2.44 -13.48
C THR A 312 -9.62 2.16 -14.03
N ASP A 313 -9.56 1.64 -15.25
CA ASP A 313 -8.32 1.51 -16.00
C ASP A 313 -7.79 2.89 -16.39
N LEU A 314 -6.57 3.24 -15.99
CA LEU A 314 -6.01 4.58 -16.20
C LEU A 314 -5.59 4.84 -17.64
N SER A 315 -5.43 3.81 -18.46
CA SER A 315 -5.00 3.94 -19.86
C SER A 315 -6.20 4.19 -20.78
N THR A 316 -7.34 3.57 -20.48
CA THR A 316 -8.56 3.66 -21.29
C THR A 316 -9.68 4.49 -20.67
N GLY A 317 -9.64 4.75 -19.36
CA GLY A 317 -10.74 5.35 -18.61
C GLY A 317 -11.92 4.40 -18.38
N SER A 318 -11.79 3.13 -18.77
CA SER A 318 -12.88 2.14 -18.63
C SER A 318 -13.07 1.74 -17.18
N VAL A 319 -14.33 1.77 -16.72
CA VAL A 319 -14.69 1.25 -15.40
C VAL A 319 -14.71 -0.27 -15.46
N SER A 320 -14.05 -0.92 -14.51
CA SER A 320 -13.96 -2.39 -14.43
C SER A 320 -13.99 -2.86 -12.97
N GLY A 321 -14.22 -4.14 -12.75
CA GLY A 321 -14.24 -4.74 -11.40
C GLY A 321 -15.57 -4.55 -10.67
N SER A 322 -15.98 -5.59 -9.94
CA SER A 322 -17.09 -5.53 -9.00
C SER A 322 -16.52 -5.70 -7.60
N TRP A 323 -16.92 -4.85 -6.66
CA TRP A 323 -16.37 -4.83 -5.31
C TRP A 323 -17.47 -5.08 -4.28
N ASN A 324 -17.21 -5.98 -3.33
CA ASN A 324 -18.05 -6.23 -2.17
C ASN A 324 -17.47 -5.53 -0.94
N CYS A 325 -18.16 -4.49 -0.47
CA CYS A 325 -17.81 -3.67 0.68
C CYS A 325 -18.72 -3.90 1.91
N THR A 326 -19.38 -5.06 2.02
CA THR A 326 -20.30 -5.32 3.15
C THR A 326 -19.60 -5.71 4.45
N ARG A 327 -18.27 -5.90 4.43
CA ARG A 327 -17.50 -6.27 5.63
C ARG A 327 -17.13 -5.04 6.43
N GLN A 328 -17.89 -4.79 7.48
CA GLN A 328 -17.69 -3.66 8.38
C GLN A 328 -17.52 -4.19 9.79
N TYR A 329 -16.42 -3.83 10.43
CA TYR A 329 -16.05 -4.27 11.76
C TYR A 329 -16.05 -3.07 12.72
N LEU A 330 -16.86 -3.13 13.76
CA LEU A 330 -16.88 -2.12 14.81
C LEU A 330 -15.60 -2.20 15.65
N VAL A 331 -14.90 -1.08 15.81
CA VAL A 331 -13.73 -1.00 16.68
C VAL A 331 -14.18 -0.70 18.11
N VAL A 332 -13.89 -1.62 19.02
CA VAL A 332 -14.32 -1.54 20.43
C VAL A 332 -13.12 -1.28 21.33
N ARG A 333 -13.28 -0.42 22.35
CA ARG A 333 -12.24 -0.21 23.37
C ARG A 333 -12.00 -1.48 24.16
N ALA A 334 -10.77 -1.72 24.57
CA ALA A 334 -10.42 -2.88 25.39
C ALA A 334 -11.29 -2.98 26.68
N GLN A 335 -11.57 -1.85 27.34
CA GLN A 335 -12.42 -1.82 28.54
C GLN A 335 -13.89 -2.14 28.29
N ASP A 336 -14.37 -1.98 27.06
CA ASP A 336 -15.74 -2.27 26.65
C ASP A 336 -15.86 -3.65 25.96
N ALA A 337 -14.74 -4.33 25.72
CA ALA A 337 -14.67 -5.56 24.94
C ALA A 337 -15.55 -6.67 25.52
N ALA A 338 -15.59 -6.85 26.84
CA ALA A 338 -16.42 -7.88 27.46
C ALA A 338 -17.91 -7.77 27.11
N THR A 339 -18.40 -6.55 26.84
CA THR A 339 -19.81 -6.28 26.52
C THR A 339 -20.06 -6.29 25.02
N TYR A 340 -19.23 -5.57 24.24
CA TYR A 340 -19.52 -5.30 22.82
C TYR A 340 -18.65 -6.11 21.85
N CYS A 341 -17.56 -6.72 22.32
CA CYS A 341 -16.72 -7.59 21.51
C CYS A 341 -16.05 -8.72 22.31
N PRO A 342 -16.85 -9.62 22.92
CA PRO A 342 -16.31 -10.71 23.72
C PRO A 342 -15.39 -11.60 22.88
N ALA A 343 -14.36 -12.14 23.53
CA ALA A 343 -13.40 -13.03 22.90
C ALA A 343 -14.11 -14.27 22.33
N VAL A 344 -13.73 -14.68 21.13
CA VAL A 344 -14.26 -15.87 20.46
C VAL A 344 -13.27 -17.01 20.60
N ASN A 345 -13.78 -18.20 20.94
CA ASN A 345 -13.01 -19.42 20.79
C ASN A 345 -12.94 -19.81 19.30
N TYR A 346 -11.81 -19.55 18.65
CA TYR A 346 -11.63 -19.82 17.22
C TYR A 346 -11.79 -21.29 16.84
N ALA A 347 -11.60 -22.23 17.77
CA ALA A 347 -11.83 -23.66 17.53
C ALA A 347 -13.33 -24.00 17.31
N THR A 348 -14.23 -23.09 17.70
CA THR A 348 -15.68 -23.27 17.55
C THR A 348 -16.26 -22.61 16.30
N LEU A 349 -15.46 -21.81 15.59
CA LEU A 349 -15.89 -21.19 14.35
C LEU A 349 -16.02 -22.25 13.25
N THR A 350 -17.07 -22.15 12.44
CA THR A 350 -17.32 -23.07 11.32
C THR A 350 -17.77 -22.30 10.07
N GLY A 351 -17.64 -22.94 8.91
CA GLY A 351 -18.18 -22.45 7.64
C GLY A 351 -17.76 -21.02 7.30
N SER A 352 -18.76 -20.16 7.05
CA SER A 352 -18.58 -18.78 6.61
C SER A 352 -17.80 -17.91 7.60
N TYR A 353 -17.86 -18.17 8.90
CA TYR A 353 -17.12 -17.36 9.89
C TYR A 353 -15.62 -17.63 9.90
N LEU A 354 -15.20 -18.86 9.57
CA LEU A 354 -13.78 -19.18 9.39
C LEU A 354 -13.22 -18.50 8.13
N ALA A 355 -13.93 -18.61 7.00
CA ALA A 355 -13.55 -17.96 5.75
C ALA A 355 -13.49 -16.43 5.93
N GLU A 356 -14.43 -15.86 6.68
CA GLU A 356 -14.43 -14.45 7.01
C GLU A 356 -13.24 -14.06 7.90
N LEU A 357 -12.93 -14.86 8.93
CA LEU A 357 -11.76 -14.62 9.77
C LEU A 357 -10.48 -14.61 8.95
N GLU A 358 -10.34 -15.51 7.98
CA GLU A 358 -9.18 -15.55 7.08
C GLU A 358 -9.03 -14.25 6.29
N VAL A 359 -10.11 -13.73 5.71
CA VAL A 359 -10.12 -12.45 5.00
C VAL A 359 -9.68 -11.30 5.92
N VAL A 360 -10.24 -11.23 7.13
CA VAL A 360 -9.90 -10.19 8.10
C VAL A 360 -8.45 -10.29 8.56
N ARG A 361 -7.93 -11.50 8.78
CA ARG A 361 -6.56 -11.71 9.28
C ARG A 361 -5.47 -11.35 8.29
N ARG A 362 -5.78 -11.30 6.99
CA ARG A 362 -4.88 -10.73 5.97
C ARG A 362 -4.71 -9.21 6.14
N GLN A 363 -5.71 -8.55 6.71
CA GLN A 363 -5.74 -7.09 6.88
C GLN A 363 -5.25 -6.65 8.26
N ILE A 364 -5.67 -7.36 9.31
CA ILE A 364 -5.31 -7.06 10.70
C ILE A 364 -4.64 -8.25 11.39
N ARG A 365 -3.42 -8.04 11.87
CA ARG A 365 -2.59 -9.08 12.47
C ARG A 365 -3.16 -9.58 13.81
N ALA A 366 -2.96 -10.87 14.10
CA ALA A 366 -3.51 -11.54 15.29
C ALA A 366 -2.87 -11.10 16.61
N ASP A 367 -1.61 -10.70 16.58
CA ASP A 367 -0.87 -10.18 17.72
C ASP A 367 -1.27 -8.74 18.07
N LEU A 368 -1.87 -8.00 17.12
CA LEU A 368 -2.24 -6.59 17.29
C LEU A 368 -3.75 -6.38 17.51
N TRP A 369 -4.59 -7.34 17.09
CA TRP A 369 -6.05 -7.21 17.15
C TRP A 369 -6.74 -8.51 17.55
N ASP A 370 -7.70 -8.43 18.47
CA ASP A 370 -8.73 -9.45 18.65
C ASP A 370 -9.87 -9.22 17.67
N VAL A 371 -10.42 -10.31 17.14
CA VAL A 371 -11.44 -10.28 16.08
C VAL A 371 -12.56 -11.22 16.46
N ASN A 372 -13.78 -10.71 16.47
CA ASN A 372 -14.98 -11.51 16.58
C ASN A 372 -15.76 -11.43 15.25
N PRO A 373 -15.63 -12.44 14.36
CA PRO A 373 -16.29 -12.42 13.05
C PRO A 373 -17.81 -12.65 13.15
N ILE A 374 -18.30 -13.17 14.28
CA ILE A 374 -19.73 -13.40 14.53
C ILE A 374 -20.42 -12.06 14.80
N LEU A 375 -19.86 -11.27 15.71
CA LEU A 375 -20.38 -9.95 16.09
C LEU A 375 -19.85 -8.80 15.22
N LYS A 376 -18.98 -9.10 14.24
CA LYS A 376 -18.36 -8.11 13.36
C LYS A 376 -17.73 -6.96 14.14
N CYS A 377 -16.87 -7.30 15.10
CA CYS A 377 -16.15 -6.33 15.91
C CYS A 377 -14.68 -6.72 16.09
N VAL A 378 -13.87 -5.72 16.43
CA VAL A 378 -12.42 -5.85 16.64
C VAL A 378 -11.97 -5.03 17.83
N VAL A 379 -10.95 -5.50 18.54
CA VAL A 379 -10.38 -4.83 19.71
C VAL A 379 -8.86 -4.72 19.52
N PRO A 380 -8.28 -3.50 19.55
CA PRO A 380 -6.83 -3.32 19.49
C PRO A 380 -6.16 -3.83 20.77
N LYS A 381 -4.97 -4.41 20.63
CA LYS A 381 -4.13 -4.93 21.73
C LYS A 381 -3.04 -3.94 22.12
N GLY A 382 -2.34 -4.24 23.21
CA GLY A 382 -1.10 -3.53 23.58
C GLY A 382 -1.31 -2.09 24.08
N GLY A 383 -2.49 -1.78 24.62
CA GLY A 383 -2.80 -0.43 25.13
C GLY A 383 -3.07 0.61 24.04
N VAL A 384 -3.14 0.20 22.76
CA VAL A 384 -3.54 1.07 21.66
C VAL A 384 -5.06 1.25 21.70
N SER A 385 -5.55 2.49 21.63
CA SER A 385 -6.98 2.79 21.55
C SER A 385 -7.27 3.73 20.39
N CYS A 386 -8.33 3.43 19.65
CA CYS A 386 -8.88 4.30 18.62
C CYS A 386 -9.66 5.49 19.18
N TYR A 387 -9.66 5.63 20.50
CA TYR A 387 -10.37 6.64 21.24
C TYR A 387 -9.38 7.24 22.23
N ASN A 388 -9.28 8.56 22.28
CA ASN A 388 -8.51 9.19 23.33
C ASN A 388 -9.23 8.95 24.68
N GLU A 389 -8.48 8.37 25.63
CA GLU A 389 -8.94 7.98 26.96
C GLU A 389 -8.89 9.14 27.97
N ASP A 390 -8.59 10.37 27.51
CA ASP A 390 -8.61 11.57 28.32
C ASP A 390 -9.94 11.77 29.05
N LEU A 391 -9.83 12.12 30.32
CA LEU A 391 -10.96 12.52 31.15
C LEU A 391 -11.44 13.89 30.67
N VAL A 392 -12.73 14.00 30.32
CA VAL A 392 -13.36 15.29 30.09
C VAL A 392 -14.16 15.63 31.34
N ASN A 393 -13.83 16.75 31.99
CA ASN A 393 -14.42 17.16 33.26
C ASN A 393 -14.31 16.10 34.38
N GLY A 394 -13.20 15.37 34.43
CA GLY A 394 -12.96 14.33 35.45
C GLY A 394 -13.73 13.03 35.24
N ALA A 395 -14.50 12.90 34.16
CA ALA A 395 -15.20 11.67 33.77
C ALA A 395 -14.55 11.04 32.53
N ALA A 396 -14.42 9.72 32.53
CA ALA A 396 -13.99 8.98 31.36
C ALA A 396 -15.00 9.18 30.23
N SER A 397 -14.55 9.66 29.08
CA SER A 397 -15.42 9.83 27.92
C SER A 397 -15.90 8.45 27.46
N GLY A 398 -17.21 8.27 27.36
CA GLY A 398 -17.79 7.03 26.83
C GLY A 398 -17.64 6.97 25.31
N VAL A 399 -17.74 5.77 24.74
CA VAL A 399 -17.93 5.59 23.30
C VAL A 399 -19.36 5.17 23.05
N ASN A 400 -20.00 5.79 22.06
CA ASN A 400 -21.29 5.30 21.60
C ASN A 400 -21.12 4.25 20.51
N TYR A 401 -21.38 3.00 20.89
CA TYR A 401 -21.47 1.88 19.97
C TYR A 401 -22.91 1.80 19.44
N TYR A 402 -23.08 2.09 18.16
CA TYR A 402 -24.40 2.01 17.53
C TYR A 402 -24.74 0.53 17.25
N THR A 403 -25.74 -0.02 17.95
CA THR A 403 -26.32 -1.35 17.66
C THR A 403 -27.85 -1.25 17.46
N THR A 404 -28.42 -2.15 16.67
CA THR A 404 -29.71 -2.04 15.96
C THR A 404 -30.94 -2.58 16.70
N SER A 405 -31.02 -2.51 18.03
CA SER A 405 -32.04 -3.26 18.78
C SER A 405 -33.49 -2.89 18.65
N ASN A 406 -33.83 -1.79 17.99
CA ASN A 406 -35.15 -1.20 18.15
C ASN A 406 -36.21 -1.88 17.26
N ASN A 407 -36.45 -3.16 17.52
CA ASN A 407 -37.69 -3.84 17.19
C ASN A 407 -38.50 -3.97 18.50
N PRO A 408 -39.67 -3.32 18.64
CA PRO A 408 -40.45 -3.33 19.87
C PRO A 408 -41.07 -4.73 20.07
N GLY A 409 -40.31 -5.61 20.73
CA GLY A 409 -40.63 -7.02 20.99
C GLY A 409 -39.46 -7.83 21.57
N SER A 410 -38.23 -7.29 21.62
CA SER A 410 -37.08 -8.00 22.20
C SER A 410 -37.02 -7.86 23.72
N THR A 411 -37.15 -8.99 24.41
CA THR A 411 -36.98 -9.12 25.87
C THR A 411 -35.58 -8.70 26.34
N ALA A 412 -35.54 -7.95 27.43
CA ALA A 412 -34.31 -7.51 28.10
C ALA A 412 -33.37 -8.69 28.41
N GLY A 413 -32.12 -8.59 27.93
CA GLY A 413 -31.09 -9.62 28.06
C GLY A 413 -30.03 -9.57 26.95
N THR A 414 -30.32 -8.89 25.84
CA THR A 414 -29.37 -8.56 24.77
C THR A 414 -28.99 -7.07 24.85
N PRO A 415 -27.70 -6.70 24.78
CA PRO A 415 -27.23 -5.33 24.99
C PRO A 415 -27.48 -4.52 23.72
N GLU A 416 -28.64 -3.88 23.63
CA GLU A 416 -29.00 -3.34 22.35
C GLU A 416 -29.86 -2.04 22.51
N ALA A 417 -29.32 -0.97 21.89
CA ALA A 417 -29.69 0.45 21.76
C ALA A 417 -29.55 1.43 22.97
N VAL A 418 -28.57 2.35 22.86
CA VAL A 418 -28.68 3.71 23.41
C VAL A 418 -28.30 4.74 22.33
N TYR A 419 -29.28 5.56 21.96
CA TYR A 419 -29.12 6.78 21.17
C TYR A 419 -28.21 7.76 21.91
N GLY A 420 -27.12 8.15 21.29
CA GLY A 420 -26.22 9.19 21.77
C GLY A 420 -25.60 9.85 20.57
N GLU A 421 -25.79 11.15 20.43
CA GLU A 421 -25.27 11.92 19.31
C GLU A 421 -23.74 11.74 19.20
N CYS A 422 -23.28 11.70 17.96
CA CYS A 422 -21.87 11.78 17.65
C CYS A 422 -21.42 13.23 17.92
N PHE A 423 -20.82 13.50 19.07
CA PHE A 423 -20.28 14.83 19.32
C PHE A 423 -18.95 15.01 18.62
N ASN A 424 -18.96 15.83 17.58
CA ASN A 424 -17.76 16.37 16.97
C ASN A 424 -17.37 17.65 17.73
N SER A 425 -16.18 17.72 18.31
CA SER A 425 -15.65 18.95 18.92
C SER A 425 -15.51 20.10 17.89
N LEU A 426 -15.60 19.82 16.60
CA LEU A 426 -15.49 20.81 15.52
C LEU A 426 -16.78 21.59 15.22
N LEU A 427 -17.95 21.19 15.74
CA LEU A 427 -19.24 21.84 15.39
C LEU A 427 -19.80 22.81 16.44
N SER A 428 -19.15 23.00 17.59
CA SER A 428 -19.69 23.88 18.62
C SER A 428 -18.63 24.80 19.25
N ALA A 429 -18.16 25.76 18.46
CA ALA A 429 -17.75 27.05 18.99
C ALA A 429 -18.96 27.94 19.39
N GLY A 430 -20.18 27.39 19.43
CA GLY A 430 -21.38 28.08 19.87
C GLY A 430 -22.36 27.16 20.58
N ALA A 431 -22.59 27.44 21.86
CA ALA A 431 -23.74 27.06 22.68
C ALA A 431 -23.89 25.58 23.14
N TYR A 432 -23.17 25.22 24.21
CA TYR A 432 -23.74 24.39 25.28
C TYR A 432 -23.74 25.22 26.56
N MET A 433 -24.88 25.85 26.87
CA MET A 433 -25.12 26.44 28.18
C MET A 433 -25.75 25.36 29.07
N THR A 434 -24.91 24.66 29.85
CA THR A 434 -25.18 24.08 31.20
C THR A 434 -24.24 22.90 31.47
N SER A 435 -23.92 22.70 32.75
CA SER A 435 -22.60 22.29 33.27
C SER A 435 -22.25 20.80 33.29
N THR A 436 -22.87 19.94 32.48
CA THR A 436 -22.40 18.54 32.35
C THR A 436 -22.79 17.95 31.00
N ILE A 437 -21.93 18.11 29.99
CA ILE A 437 -22.12 17.45 28.69
C ILE A 437 -21.69 15.99 28.83
N PRO A 438 -22.55 14.99 28.54
CA PRO A 438 -22.12 13.61 28.42
C PRO A 438 -21.13 13.47 27.26
N THR A 439 -19.88 13.15 27.55
CA THR A 439 -18.79 13.10 26.56
C THR A 439 -18.79 11.76 25.84
N LYS A 440 -19.70 11.59 24.88
CA LYS A 440 -19.75 10.38 24.03
C LYS A 440 -19.13 10.63 22.65
N ARG A 441 -18.23 9.73 22.24
CA ARG A 441 -17.59 9.74 20.91
C ARG A 441 -18.27 8.79 19.94
N CYS A 442 -18.10 9.04 18.65
CA CYS A 442 -18.54 8.14 17.58
C CYS A 442 -17.76 6.82 17.58
N GLY A 443 -18.45 5.70 17.38
CA GLY A 443 -17.81 4.43 17.06
C GLY A 443 -16.99 4.50 15.76
N ASN A 444 -15.78 3.93 15.81
CA ASN A 444 -14.89 3.73 14.67
C ASN A 444 -15.10 2.35 14.02
N TYR A 445 -14.73 2.23 12.75
CA TYR A 445 -14.92 1.02 11.95
C TYR A 445 -13.68 0.67 11.13
N ILE A 446 -13.48 -0.62 10.93
CA ILE A 446 -12.63 -1.17 9.87
C ILE A 446 -13.56 -1.70 8.78
N SER A 447 -13.47 -1.14 7.58
CA SER A 447 -14.26 -1.55 6.42
C SER A 447 -13.34 -2.26 5.43
N ILE A 448 -13.69 -3.48 5.02
CA ILE A 448 -12.91 -4.30 4.10
C ILE A 448 -13.74 -4.51 2.82
N CYS A 449 -13.21 -4.06 1.69
CA CYS A 449 -13.78 -4.33 0.38
C CYS A 449 -12.95 -5.39 -0.32
N THR A 450 -13.61 -6.41 -0.88
CA THR A 450 -12.97 -7.44 -1.70
C THR A 450 -13.51 -7.40 -3.12
N ARG A 451 -12.65 -7.57 -4.12
CA ARG A 451 -13.05 -7.74 -5.51
C ARG A 451 -13.75 -9.10 -5.70
N ASN A 452 -14.87 -9.10 -6.41
CA ASN A 452 -15.66 -10.29 -6.73
C ASN A 452 -15.06 -11.12 -7.87
#